data_AF-A0A2M7XME8-F1
#
_entry.id   AF-A0A2M7XME8-F1
#
_cell.length_a   1.000
_cell.length_b   1.000
_cell.length_c   1.000
_cell.angle_alpha   90.00
_cell.angle_beta   90.00
_cell.angle_gamma   90.00
#
_symmetry.space_group_name_H-M   'P 1'
#
loop_
_entity.id
_entity.type
_entity.pdbx_description
1 polymer ?
#
loop_
_entity_poly.entity_id
_entity_poly.type
_entity_poly.pdbx_seq_one_letter_code
_entity_poly.pdbx_strand_id
1 'polypeptide(L)'
;MVRNKLNEYLGIPYFSNVGKHKVMSRNNALVGKGTAKEIALQTIEFANQQNIKLLDLTPTQIYNFQKKNHLGIDCSGLVCHLLGLKVDVRKISANMLTSLPISKQIKTLKSNDLIRQKNGHHVLLVLSVDKDLVTYVHSSLSKHGVIIETKNIKDIPNDSFWRVTSLPPKSGT
;
A
#
# COMPACT_ATOMS: atom_id res chain seq x y z
N MET A 1 10.39 -10.42 7.65
CA MET A 1 8.91 -10.37 7.79
C MET A 1 8.25 -9.46 6.75
N VAL A 2 8.62 -8.17 6.65
CA VAL A 2 8.07 -7.24 5.62
C VAL A 2 8.40 -7.67 4.19
N ARG A 3 9.65 -8.08 3.91
CA ARG A 3 10.09 -8.47 2.56
C ARG A 3 9.32 -9.66 1.97
N ASN A 4 8.94 -10.65 2.79
CA ASN A 4 8.20 -11.81 2.30
C ASN A 4 6.78 -11.43 1.85
N LYS A 5 6.09 -10.61 2.66
CA LYS A 5 4.75 -10.08 2.32
C LYS A 5 4.79 -9.16 1.10
N LEU A 6 5.87 -8.39 0.93
CA LEU A 6 6.01 -7.44 -0.17
C LEU A 6 5.90 -8.10 -1.55
N ASN A 7 6.47 -9.29 -1.72
CA ASN A 7 6.42 -10.00 -3.01
C ASN A 7 4.99 -10.29 -3.46
N GLU A 8 4.04 -10.47 -2.54
CA GLU A 8 2.62 -10.69 -2.86
C GLU A 8 1.93 -9.45 -3.46
N TYR A 9 2.51 -8.26 -3.25
CA TYR A 9 1.96 -6.99 -3.72
C TYR A 9 2.62 -6.48 -5.00
N LEU A 10 3.76 -7.05 -5.42
CA LEU A 10 4.40 -6.67 -6.67
C LEU A 10 3.50 -7.05 -7.85
N GLY A 11 3.30 -6.09 -8.76
CA GLY A 11 2.37 -6.26 -9.88
C GLY A 11 0.91 -5.94 -9.56
N ILE A 12 0.57 -5.52 -8.33
CA ILE A 12 -0.77 -5.02 -8.03
C ILE A 12 -0.92 -3.55 -8.49
N PRO A 13 -2.01 -3.19 -9.20
CA PRO A 13 -2.26 -1.81 -9.61
C PRO A 13 -2.44 -0.84 -8.44
N TYR A 14 -2.13 0.43 -8.72
CA TYR A 14 -2.47 1.52 -7.81
C TYR A 14 -3.98 1.71 -7.76
N PHE A 15 -4.54 1.76 -6.56
CA PHE A 15 -5.93 2.15 -6.35
C PHE A 15 -6.06 3.65 -6.07
N SER A 16 -6.96 4.32 -6.78
CA SER A 16 -7.25 5.73 -6.60
C SER A 16 -8.60 5.92 -5.92
N ASN A 17 -8.61 6.45 -4.70
CA ASN A 17 -9.84 6.70 -3.94
C ASN A 17 -10.45 8.10 -4.18
N VAL A 18 -10.25 8.67 -5.38
CA VAL A 18 -10.73 10.02 -5.73
C VAL A 18 -11.66 9.99 -6.95
N GLY A 19 -12.60 10.94 -6.98
CA GLY A 19 -13.53 11.13 -8.09
C GLY A 19 -14.46 9.94 -8.32
N LYS A 20 -14.73 9.62 -9.59
CA LYS A 20 -15.61 8.53 -10.04
C LYS A 20 -15.19 7.12 -9.59
N HIS A 21 -13.98 6.97 -9.04
CA HIS A 21 -13.42 5.70 -8.58
C HIS A 21 -13.62 5.46 -7.08
N LYS A 22 -14.26 6.40 -6.37
CA LYS A 22 -14.64 6.23 -4.96
C LYS A 22 -15.82 5.24 -4.88
N VAL A 23 -15.49 3.98 -4.62
CA VAL A 23 -16.49 2.93 -4.41
C VAL A 23 -16.86 2.88 -2.93
N MET A 24 -18.15 2.91 -2.60
CA MET A 24 -18.63 2.57 -1.26
C MET A 24 -18.94 1.07 -1.21
N SER A 25 -17.95 0.26 -0.85
CA SER A 25 -18.11 -1.19 -0.71
C SER A 25 -17.75 -1.69 0.68
N ARG A 26 -18.40 -2.76 1.12
CA ARG A 26 -18.01 -3.56 2.31
C ARG A 26 -16.81 -4.48 2.05
N ASN A 27 -16.39 -4.61 0.80
CA ASN A 27 -15.20 -5.37 0.43
C ASN A 27 -13.96 -4.46 0.42
N ASN A 28 -12.91 -4.87 1.13
CA ASN A 28 -11.66 -4.10 1.25
C ASN A 28 -10.88 -4.01 -0.08
N ALA A 29 -10.94 -5.04 -0.92
CA ALA A 29 -10.27 -5.05 -2.23
C ALA A 29 -10.85 -3.98 -3.18
N LEU A 30 -12.15 -3.68 -3.05
CA LEU A 30 -12.86 -2.69 -3.88
C LEU A 30 -12.63 -1.24 -3.43
N VAL A 31 -11.95 -1.02 -2.31
CA VAL A 31 -11.67 0.32 -1.76
C VAL A 31 -10.17 0.59 -1.59
N GLY A 32 -9.32 -0.23 -2.23
CA GLY A 32 -7.86 -0.08 -2.17
C GLY A 32 -7.23 -0.46 -0.83
N LYS A 33 -7.95 -1.21 0.01
CA LYS A 33 -7.53 -1.59 1.37
C LYS A 33 -7.39 -3.10 1.55
N GLY A 34 -7.62 -3.90 0.51
CA GLY A 34 -7.55 -5.36 0.58
C GLY A 34 -6.13 -5.89 0.71
N THR A 35 -6.01 -7.07 1.32
CA THR A 35 -4.82 -7.92 1.26
C THR A 35 -4.57 -8.40 -0.18
N ALA A 36 -3.34 -8.82 -0.49
CA ALA A 36 -3.04 -9.42 -1.79
C ALA A 36 -3.97 -10.61 -2.11
N LYS A 37 -4.26 -11.43 -1.09
CA LYS A 37 -5.22 -12.54 -1.19
C LYS A 37 -6.65 -12.07 -1.50
N GLU A 38 -7.18 -11.07 -0.79
CA GLU A 38 -8.52 -10.53 -1.06
C GLU A 38 -8.60 -9.94 -2.48
N ILE A 39 -7.54 -9.25 -2.94
CA ILE A 39 -7.47 -8.70 -4.29
C ILE A 39 -7.45 -9.83 -5.33
N ALA A 40 -6.69 -10.90 -5.11
CA ALA A 40 -6.65 -12.07 -6.00
C ALA A 40 -8.00 -12.79 -6.06
N LEU A 41 -8.65 -13.02 -4.92
CA LEU A 41 -9.98 -13.62 -4.86
C LEU A 41 -11.03 -12.79 -5.60
N GLN A 42 -11.01 -11.46 -5.41
CA GLN A 42 -11.90 -10.56 -6.13
C GLN A 42 -11.63 -10.56 -7.64
N THR A 43 -10.36 -10.68 -8.03
CA THR A 43 -9.96 -10.82 -9.44
C THR A 43 -10.57 -12.08 -10.05
N ILE A 44 -10.52 -13.21 -9.35
CA ILE A 44 -11.13 -14.48 -9.77
C ILE A 44 -12.64 -14.34 -9.87
N GLU A 45 -13.30 -13.73 -8.88
CA GLU A 45 -14.75 -13.53 -8.89
C GLU A 45 -15.20 -12.73 -10.12
N PHE A 46 -14.54 -11.60 -10.40
CA PHE A 46 -14.84 -10.78 -11.57
C PHE A 46 -14.53 -11.47 -12.90
N ALA A 47 -13.46 -12.26 -12.95
CA ALA A 47 -13.12 -13.01 -14.15
C ALA A 47 -14.19 -14.07 -14.45
N ASN A 48 -14.65 -14.81 -13.42
CA ASN A 48 -15.74 -15.78 -13.55
C ASN A 48 -17.04 -15.11 -13.99
N GLN A 49 -17.41 -13.96 -13.41
CA GLN A 49 -18.59 -13.19 -13.82
C GLN A 49 -18.50 -12.71 -15.29
N GLN A 50 -17.30 -12.48 -15.80
CA GLN A 50 -17.03 -12.05 -17.17
C GLN A 50 -16.70 -13.21 -18.12
N ASN A 51 -16.80 -14.48 -17.67
CA ASN A 51 -16.42 -15.67 -18.43
C ASN A 51 -14.96 -15.63 -18.96
N ILE A 52 -14.06 -15.04 -18.18
CA ILE A 52 -12.63 -14.94 -18.48
C ILE A 52 -11.87 -16.00 -17.68
N LYS A 53 -11.08 -16.83 -18.37
CA LYS A 53 -10.16 -17.77 -17.74
C LYS A 53 -8.85 -17.08 -17.40
N LEU A 54 -8.65 -16.75 -16.13
CA LEU A 54 -7.41 -16.07 -15.67
C LEU A 54 -6.13 -16.85 -15.98
N LEU A 55 -6.21 -18.18 -16.03
CA LEU A 55 -5.08 -19.05 -16.35
C LEU A 55 -4.54 -18.84 -17.78
N ASP A 56 -5.38 -18.33 -18.68
CA ASP A 56 -5.01 -18.06 -20.07
C ASP A 56 -4.40 -16.65 -20.24
N LEU A 57 -4.36 -15.85 -19.17
CA LEU A 57 -3.88 -14.47 -19.20
C LEU A 57 -2.42 -14.37 -18.76
N THR A 58 -1.66 -13.55 -19.48
CA THR A 58 -0.33 -13.10 -19.06
C THR A 58 -0.41 -12.20 -17.81
N PRO A 59 0.68 -12.04 -17.02
CA PRO A 59 0.70 -11.13 -15.89
C PRO A 59 0.28 -9.69 -16.24
N THR A 60 0.67 -9.18 -17.41
CA THR A 60 0.26 -7.86 -17.90
C THR A 60 -1.24 -7.79 -18.21
N GLN A 61 -1.84 -8.85 -18.76
CA GLN A 61 -3.28 -8.91 -18.98
C GLN A 61 -4.05 -9.00 -17.66
N ILE A 62 -3.55 -9.76 -16.67
CA ILE A 62 -4.14 -9.81 -15.32
C ILE A 62 -4.08 -8.42 -14.67
N TYR A 63 -2.94 -7.74 -14.74
CA TYR A 63 -2.77 -6.37 -14.25
C TYR A 63 -3.79 -5.40 -14.89
N ASN A 64 -3.92 -5.44 -16.22
CA ASN A 64 -4.87 -4.59 -16.94
C ASN A 64 -6.32 -4.94 -16.60
N PHE A 65 -6.62 -6.21 -16.42
CA PHE A 65 -7.93 -6.68 -15.98
C PHE A 65 -8.28 -6.16 -14.59
N GLN A 66 -7.35 -6.25 -13.63
CA GLN A 66 -7.51 -5.69 -12.29
C GLN A 66 -7.76 -4.18 -12.34
N LYS A 67 -6.95 -3.45 -13.10
CA LYS A 67 -7.09 -1.99 -13.28
C LYS A 67 -8.44 -1.61 -13.89
N LYS A 68 -8.90 -2.34 -14.92
CA LYS A 68 -10.21 -2.14 -15.56
C LYS A 68 -11.36 -2.31 -14.57
N ASN A 69 -11.24 -3.27 -13.65
CA ASN A 69 -12.24 -3.54 -12.62
C ASN A 69 -11.99 -2.80 -11.29
N HIS A 70 -11.16 -1.75 -11.31
CA HIS A 70 -10.84 -0.94 -10.13
C HIS A 70 -10.31 -1.74 -8.93
N LEU A 71 -9.57 -2.81 -9.20
CA LEU A 71 -8.85 -3.58 -8.18
C LEU A 71 -7.42 -3.07 -8.07
N GLY A 72 -6.96 -2.94 -6.83
CA GLY A 72 -5.62 -2.48 -6.53
C GLY A 72 -5.44 -2.19 -5.05
N ILE A 73 -4.34 -1.52 -4.73
CA ILE A 73 -4.04 -1.10 -3.36
C ILE A 73 -3.57 0.36 -3.33
N ASP A 74 -4.00 1.10 -2.31
CA ASP A 74 -3.50 2.45 -2.07
C ASP A 74 -2.25 2.46 -1.17
N CYS A 75 -1.58 3.60 -1.09
CA CYS A 75 -0.32 3.73 -0.36
C CYS A 75 -0.43 3.36 1.13
N SER A 76 -1.53 3.72 1.78
CA SER A 76 -1.73 3.51 3.21
C SER A 76 -2.24 2.10 3.53
N GLY A 77 -3.08 1.51 2.68
CA GLY A 77 -3.47 0.11 2.75
C GLY A 77 -2.26 -0.80 2.59
N LEU A 78 -1.36 -0.49 1.65
CA LEU A 78 -0.11 -1.22 1.47
C LEU A 78 0.74 -1.19 2.75
N VAL A 79 0.99 0.01 3.30
CA VAL A 79 1.77 0.16 4.53
C VAL A 79 1.18 -0.65 5.68
N CYS A 80 -0.15 -0.59 5.85
CA CYS A 80 -0.84 -1.36 6.90
C CYS A 80 -0.55 -2.85 6.82
N HIS A 81 -0.72 -3.44 5.63
CA HIS A 81 -0.58 -4.88 5.46
C HIS A 81 0.87 -5.35 5.59
N LEU A 82 1.81 -4.56 5.05
CA LEU A 82 3.24 -4.83 5.14
C LEU A 82 3.73 -4.78 6.59
N LEU A 83 3.30 -3.77 7.36
CA LEU A 83 3.62 -3.66 8.78
C LEU A 83 2.78 -4.59 9.67
N GLY A 84 1.72 -5.21 9.12
CA GLY A 84 0.81 -6.07 9.88
C GLY A 84 0.07 -5.32 10.99
N LEU A 85 -0.30 -4.06 10.74
CA LEU A 85 -1.02 -3.25 11.73
C LEU A 85 -2.42 -3.85 11.97
N LYS A 86 -2.80 -3.95 13.24
CA LYS A 86 -4.12 -4.44 13.65
C LYS A 86 -5.08 -3.29 13.87
N VAL A 87 -5.40 -2.59 12.79
CA VAL A 87 -6.38 -1.50 12.77
C VAL A 87 -7.49 -1.83 11.79
N ASP A 88 -8.61 -1.15 11.95
CA ASP A 88 -9.64 -1.12 10.91
C ASP A 88 -9.05 -0.52 9.62
N VAL A 89 -8.85 -1.38 8.61
CA VAL A 89 -8.26 -1.02 7.31
C VAL A 89 -9.02 0.08 6.58
N ARG A 90 -10.29 0.28 6.90
CA ARG A 90 -11.16 1.32 6.31
C ARG A 90 -10.89 2.71 6.88
N LYS A 91 -10.35 2.79 8.09
CA LYS A 91 -9.99 4.05 8.75
C LYS A 91 -8.56 4.46 8.47
N ILE A 92 -7.81 3.65 7.71
CA ILE A 92 -6.42 3.92 7.42
C ILE A 92 -6.31 5.00 6.35
N SER A 93 -5.52 5.99 6.68
CA SER A 93 -5.04 7.01 5.76
C SER A 93 -3.57 7.26 6.07
N ALA A 94 -2.88 7.96 5.17
CA ALA A 94 -1.56 8.47 5.49
C ALA A 94 -1.60 9.24 6.82
N ASN A 95 -2.60 10.11 7.04
CA ASN A 95 -2.72 10.95 8.24
C ASN A 95 -2.79 10.13 9.52
N MET A 96 -3.64 9.10 9.53
CA MET A 96 -3.76 8.20 10.68
C MET A 96 -2.43 7.46 10.93
N LEU A 97 -1.76 6.97 9.88
CA LEU A 97 -0.48 6.27 10.01
C LEU A 97 0.65 7.16 10.54
N THR A 98 0.51 8.47 10.41
CA THR A 98 1.50 9.46 10.87
C THR A 98 0.87 10.44 11.86
N SER A 99 0.07 9.93 12.78
CA SER A 99 -0.46 10.68 13.92
C SER A 99 -0.18 9.94 15.22
N LEU A 100 -0.15 10.69 16.32
CA LEU A 100 -0.17 10.09 17.66
C LEU A 100 -1.52 9.37 17.87
N PRO A 101 -1.56 8.27 18.65
CA PRO A 101 -0.45 7.58 19.32
C PRO A 101 0.26 6.53 18.44
N ILE A 102 -0.17 6.36 17.18
CA ILE A 102 0.26 5.28 16.28
C ILE A 102 1.71 5.49 15.87
N SER A 103 2.08 6.72 15.57
CA SER A 103 3.43 7.09 15.14
C SER A 103 3.90 8.37 15.81
N LYS A 104 5.22 8.51 15.89
CA LYS A 104 5.88 9.77 16.25
C LYS A 104 6.73 10.29 15.10
N GLN A 105 6.83 11.60 14.97
CA GLN A 105 7.76 12.22 14.04
C GLN A 105 9.22 11.97 14.50
N ILE A 106 10.12 11.77 13.56
CA ILE A 106 11.53 11.46 13.82
C ILE A 106 12.45 12.32 12.94
N LYS A 107 13.71 12.44 13.34
CA LYS A 107 14.76 13.12 12.55
C LYS A 107 15.62 12.16 11.73
N THR A 108 15.72 10.89 12.16
CA THR A 108 16.61 9.89 11.56
C THR A 108 15.82 8.66 11.12
N LEU A 109 15.95 8.31 9.83
CA LEU A 109 15.30 7.16 9.23
C LEU A 109 16.02 5.84 9.55
N LYS A 110 15.22 4.79 9.69
CA LYS A 110 15.59 3.39 9.82
C LYS A 110 14.59 2.53 9.05
N SER A 111 14.89 1.24 8.93
CA SER A 111 13.93 0.26 8.40
C SER A 111 12.61 0.31 9.18
N ASN A 112 11.50 0.15 8.44
CA ASN A 112 10.11 0.25 8.89
C ASN A 112 9.61 1.65 9.30
N ASP A 113 10.43 2.69 9.11
CA ASP A 113 9.93 4.06 9.21
C ASP A 113 9.12 4.45 7.97
N LEU A 114 8.37 5.54 8.11
CA LEU A 114 7.50 6.09 7.09
C LEU A 114 8.05 7.44 6.60
N ILE A 115 7.99 7.64 5.29
CA ILE A 115 8.24 8.95 4.67
C ILE A 115 6.91 9.50 4.19
N ARG A 116 6.64 10.77 4.49
CA ARG A 116 5.45 11.51 4.04
C ARG A 116 5.77 12.34 2.81
N GLN A 117 4.86 12.33 1.85
CA GLN A 117 5.00 13.05 0.58
C GLN A 117 3.68 13.70 0.17
N LYS A 118 3.78 14.65 -0.79
CA LYS A 118 2.65 15.30 -1.46
C LYS A 118 1.75 16.03 -0.47
N ASN A 119 2.33 16.92 0.33
CA ASN A 119 1.63 17.65 1.40
C ASN A 119 0.95 16.69 2.39
N GLY A 120 1.56 15.53 2.61
CA GLY A 120 1.08 14.51 3.50
C GLY A 120 0.03 13.54 2.94
N HIS A 121 -0.40 13.67 1.70
CA HIS A 121 -1.40 12.75 1.14
C HIS A 121 -0.84 11.39 0.72
N HIS A 122 0.49 11.23 0.73
CA HIS A 122 1.16 10.01 0.29
C HIS A 122 2.15 9.51 1.35
N VAL A 123 2.28 8.18 1.45
CA VAL A 123 3.17 7.52 2.41
C VAL A 123 3.99 6.44 1.74
N LEU A 124 5.24 6.32 2.17
CA LEU A 124 6.22 5.34 1.73
C LEU A 124 6.72 4.60 2.95
N LEU A 125 6.98 3.30 2.79
CA LEU A 125 7.57 2.46 3.83
C LEU A 125 9.05 2.25 3.52
N VAL A 126 9.92 2.62 4.47
CA VAL A 126 11.36 2.39 4.38
C VAL A 126 11.66 0.91 4.60
N LEU A 127 12.30 0.28 3.63
CA LEU A 127 12.74 -1.13 3.71
C LEU A 127 14.15 -1.23 4.31
N SER A 128 15.06 -0.34 3.92
CA SER A 128 16.43 -0.28 4.44
C SER A 128 17.05 1.10 4.24
N VAL A 129 18.04 1.41 5.09
CA VAL A 129 18.87 2.61 5.01
C VAL A 129 20.32 2.15 5.07
N ASP A 130 21.11 2.50 4.06
CA ASP A 130 22.56 2.26 4.00
C ASP A 130 23.26 3.59 3.68
N LYS A 131 23.92 4.17 4.69
CA LYS A 131 24.43 5.54 4.65
C LYS A 131 23.34 6.52 4.22
N ASP A 132 23.51 7.14 3.06
CA ASP A 132 22.55 8.08 2.49
C ASP A 132 21.55 7.41 1.52
N LEU A 133 21.70 6.12 1.21
CA LEU A 133 20.80 5.40 0.33
C LEU A 133 19.63 4.82 1.11
N VAL A 134 18.42 5.13 0.67
CA VAL A 134 17.17 4.65 1.26
C VAL A 134 16.44 3.82 0.21
N THR A 135 16.19 2.55 0.54
CA THR A 135 15.30 1.68 -0.22
C THR A 135 13.91 1.75 0.42
N TYR A 136 12.89 2.05 -0.37
CA TYR A 136 11.52 2.19 0.11
C TYR A 136 10.51 1.56 -0.87
N VAL A 137 9.30 1.30 -0.37
CA VAL A 137 8.16 0.81 -1.17
C VAL A 137 6.96 1.74 -1.00
N HIS A 138 6.20 1.92 -2.08
CA HIS A 138 4.89 2.56 -2.04
C HIS A 138 4.01 2.10 -3.22
N SER A 139 2.69 2.30 -3.09
CA SER A 139 1.76 2.23 -4.21
C SER A 139 1.58 3.62 -4.83
N SER A 140 1.88 3.80 -6.11
CA SER A 140 1.97 5.11 -6.74
C SER A 140 1.07 5.27 -7.97
N LEU A 141 0.34 6.38 -8.04
CA LEU A 141 -0.41 6.77 -9.23
C LEU A 141 0.49 6.97 -10.46
N SER A 142 1.63 7.67 -10.30
CA SER A 142 2.53 8.01 -11.42
C SER A 142 3.31 6.81 -11.96
N LYS A 143 3.42 5.74 -11.17
CA LYS A 143 4.04 4.47 -11.56
C LYS A 143 3.00 3.35 -11.72
N HIS A 144 1.73 3.69 -11.60
CA HIS A 144 0.56 2.84 -11.76
C HIS A 144 0.53 1.55 -10.90
N GLY A 145 1.26 1.46 -9.79
CA GLY A 145 1.32 0.24 -9.00
C GLY A 145 2.22 0.31 -7.78
N VAL A 146 2.41 -0.85 -7.15
CA VAL A 146 3.38 -1.06 -6.07
C VAL A 146 4.79 -1.14 -6.65
N ILE A 147 5.66 -0.25 -6.17
CA ILE A 147 7.04 -0.14 -6.64
C ILE A 147 8.03 -0.06 -5.48
N ILE A 148 9.23 -0.59 -5.73
CA ILE A 148 10.40 -0.46 -4.87
C ILE A 148 11.39 0.46 -5.57
N GLU A 149 11.90 1.46 -4.87
CA GLU A 149 12.95 2.35 -5.36
C GLU A 149 14.07 2.44 -4.34
N THR A 150 15.28 2.74 -4.82
CA THR A 150 16.42 3.12 -3.98
C THR A 150 16.94 4.46 -4.46
N LYS A 151 17.04 5.43 -3.56
CA LYS A 151 17.51 6.80 -3.86
C LYS A 151 18.36 7.34 -2.72
N ASN A 152 19.16 8.36 -3.00
CA ASN A 152 19.77 9.16 -1.95
C ASN A 152 18.66 9.86 -1.15
N ILE A 153 18.77 9.94 0.17
CA ILE A 153 17.79 10.58 1.04
C ILE A 153 17.49 12.03 0.64
N LYS A 154 18.48 12.75 0.10
CA LYS A 154 18.35 14.12 -0.39
C LYS A 154 17.48 14.24 -1.65
N ASP A 155 17.40 13.16 -2.42
CA ASP A 155 16.65 13.09 -3.69
C ASP A 155 15.22 12.55 -3.49
N ILE A 156 14.84 12.21 -2.27
CA ILE A 156 13.49 11.76 -1.93
C ILE A 156 12.68 12.97 -1.49
N PRO A 157 11.69 13.44 -2.27
CA PRO A 157 10.76 14.45 -1.79
C PRO A 157 10.18 14.00 -0.48
N ASN A 158 10.16 14.84 0.54
CA ASN A 158 9.60 14.48 1.83
C ASN A 158 9.07 15.70 2.56
N ASP A 159 7.91 15.53 3.20
CA ASP A 159 7.33 16.53 4.09
C ASP A 159 7.81 16.28 5.53
N SER A 160 7.97 15.00 5.90
CA SER A 160 8.40 14.57 7.24
C SER A 160 8.69 13.06 7.31
N PHE A 161 9.38 12.65 8.37
CA PHE A 161 9.67 11.24 8.70
C PHE A 161 8.94 10.81 9.97
N TRP A 162 8.45 9.57 9.98
CA TRP A 162 7.64 9.04 11.07
C TRP A 162 8.04 7.61 11.43
N ARG A 163 7.96 7.27 12.71
CA ARG A 163 8.16 5.91 13.22
C ARG A 163 6.89 5.43 13.89
N VAL A 164 6.41 4.25 13.50
CA VAL A 164 5.30 3.59 14.17
C VAL A 164 5.74 3.18 15.59
N THR A 165 5.07 3.71 16.60
CA THR A 165 5.44 3.58 18.03
C THR A 165 4.61 2.56 18.78
N SER A 166 3.38 2.33 18.34
CA SER A 166 2.52 1.29 18.89
C SER A 166 1.89 0.55 17.73
N LEU A 167 2.13 -0.76 17.65
CA LEU A 167 1.15 -1.61 16.99
C LEU A 167 -0.10 -1.53 17.88
N PRO A 168 -1.26 -1.10 17.36
CA PRO A 168 -2.45 -1.01 18.18
C PRO A 168 -2.70 -2.36 18.86
N PRO A 169 -3.14 -2.35 20.12
CA PRO A 169 -3.33 -3.59 20.88
C PRO A 169 -4.29 -4.52 20.15
N LYS A 170 -4.10 -5.84 20.32
CA LYS A 170 -5.07 -6.84 19.86
C LYS A 170 -6.45 -6.42 20.38
N SER A 171 -7.38 -6.02 19.51
CA SER A 171 -8.79 -6.08 19.85
C SER A 171 -9.09 -7.55 20.19
N GLY A 172 -9.69 -7.75 21.37
CA GLY A 172 -9.80 -9.05 22.04
C GLY A 172 -10.30 -10.18 21.15
N THR A 173 -9.80 -11.37 21.50
CA THR A 173 -10.35 -12.69 21.15
C THR A 173 -11.84 -12.77 21.36
#